data_AF-A0A7L2BIU3-F1
#
_entry.id   AF-A0A7L2BIU3-F1
#
_cell.length_a   1.000
_cell.length_b   1.000
_cell.length_c   1.000
_cell.angle_alpha   90.00
_cell.angle_beta   90.00
_cell.angle_gamma   90.00
#
_symmetry.space_group_name_H-M   'P 1'
#
loop_
_entity.id
_entity.type
_entity.pdbx_description
1 polymer ?
#
loop_
_entity_poly.entity_id
_entity_poly.type
_entity_poly.pdbx_seq_one_letter_code
_entity_poly.pdbx_strand_id
1 'polypeptide(L)'
;QRILRLAEMCRRLETEEEKVLPFYPSSLAESEQQNARMVLEETPSEPLARAMQDYVGLERFWQRFNKAKLEEKALEQARAALANRNQHLRGLLQQYLAGAAINQKVPRESHPL
;
A
#
# COMPACT_ATOMS: atom_id res chain seq x y z
N GLN A 1 20.98 22.38 4.90
CA GLN A 1 19.65 23.02 4.83
C GLN A 1 18.67 22.33 3.87
N ARG A 2 19.07 21.89 2.66
CA ARG A 2 18.15 21.26 1.68
C ARG A 2 17.44 19.98 2.19
N ILE A 3 18.16 19.09 2.87
CA ILE A 3 17.60 17.84 3.42
C ILE A 3 16.49 18.11 4.44
N LEU A 4 16.69 19.10 5.32
CA LEU A 4 15.69 19.46 6.34
C LEU A 4 14.41 20.01 5.70
N ARG A 5 14.52 20.84 4.66
CA ARG A 5 13.35 21.33 3.92
C ARG A 5 12.59 20.19 3.23
N LEU A 6 13.30 19.24 2.62
CA LEU A 6 12.68 18.06 2.02
C LEU A 6 11.96 17.22 3.09
N ALA A 7 12.60 16.99 4.23
CA ALA A 7 12.00 16.26 5.35
C ALA A 7 10.72 16.94 5.85
N GLU A 8 10.73 18.27 5.97
CA GLU A 8 9.54 19.05 6.36
C GLU A 8 8.41 18.94 5.33
N MET A 9 8.72 19.04 4.03
CA MET A 9 7.73 18.86 2.97
C MET A 9 7.13 17.44 2.97
N CYS A 10 7.98 16.41 3.12
CA CYS A 10 7.52 15.02 3.21
C CYS A 10 6.66 14.79 4.45
N ARG A 11 7.01 15.37 5.60
CA ARG A 11 6.27 15.24 6.86
C ARG A 11 4.82 15.72 6.75
N ARG A 12 4.52 16.65 5.84
CA ARG A 12 3.14 17.10 5.58
C ARG A 12 2.26 16.03 4.91
N LEU A 13 2.86 15.05 4.25
CA LEU A 13 2.19 13.96 3.57
C LEU A 13 2.07 12.70 4.44
N GLU A 14 2.74 12.68 5.60
CA GLU A 14 2.65 11.60 6.58
C GLU A 14 1.31 11.65 7.32
N THR A 15 0.81 10.47 7.66
CA THR A 15 -0.37 10.30 8.51
C THR A 15 -0.07 10.75 9.95
N GLU A 16 -1.12 11.04 10.73
CA GLU A 16 -0.95 11.40 12.15
C GLU A 16 -0.32 10.25 12.96
N GLU A 17 -0.66 9.01 12.63
CA GLU A 17 -0.04 7.83 13.25
C GLU A 17 1.47 7.82 13.02
N GLU A 18 1.94 8.01 11.78
CA GLU A 18 3.37 8.03 11.46
C GLU A 18 4.13 9.20 12.10
N LYS A 19 3.44 10.31 12.38
CA LYS A 19 4.03 11.46 13.08
C LYS A 19 4.21 11.20 14.56
N VAL A 20 3.33 10.42 15.18
CA VAL A 20 3.33 10.09 16.61
C VAL A 20 4.13 8.82 16.90
N LEU A 21 4.04 7.82 16.04
CA LEU A 21 4.70 6.51 16.10
C LEU A 21 5.50 6.25 14.80
N PRO A 22 6.65 6.91 14.61
CA PRO A 22 7.39 6.83 13.34
C PRO A 22 8.10 5.49 13.12
N PHE A 23 8.21 4.66 14.16
CA PHE A 23 8.97 3.42 14.14
C PHE A 23 8.14 2.30 14.73
N TYR A 24 7.97 1.25 13.95
CA TYR A 24 7.26 0.04 14.38
C TYR A 24 8.17 -0.82 15.24
N PRO A 25 7.59 -1.57 16.21
CA PRO A 25 8.36 -2.60 16.90
C PRO A 25 8.86 -3.61 15.88
N SER A 26 10.07 -4.12 16.11
CA SER A 26 10.61 -5.19 15.26
C SER A 26 9.71 -6.41 15.32
N SER A 27 9.42 -6.98 14.15
CA SER A 27 8.70 -8.25 14.04
C SER A 27 9.58 -9.46 14.35
N LEU A 28 10.90 -9.25 14.51
CA LEU A 28 11.87 -10.29 14.82
C LEU A 28 11.77 -10.71 16.29
N ALA A 29 11.95 -12.00 16.55
CA ALA A 29 12.12 -12.50 17.91
C ALA A 29 13.39 -11.93 18.56
N GLU A 30 13.45 -11.93 19.89
CA GLU A 30 14.58 -11.35 20.63
C GLU A 30 15.92 -12.01 20.27
N SER A 31 15.93 -13.33 20.06
CA SER A 31 17.11 -14.07 19.61
C SER A 31 17.57 -13.64 18.21
N GLU A 32 16.64 -13.38 17.29
CA GLU A 32 16.94 -12.92 15.93
C GLU A 32 17.49 -11.50 15.94
N GLN A 33 16.94 -10.63 16.79
CA GLN A 33 17.47 -9.27 16.99
C GLN A 33 18.88 -9.30 17.56
N GLN A 34 19.14 -10.20 18.52
CA GLN A 34 20.48 -10.36 19.08
C GLN A 34 21.48 -10.86 18.03
N ASN A 35 21.09 -11.81 17.20
CA ASN A 35 21.91 -12.29 16.09
C ASN A 35 22.20 -11.16 15.09
N ALA A 36 21.19 -10.36 14.73
CA ALA A 36 21.38 -9.22 13.82
C ALA A 36 22.36 -8.18 14.37
N ARG A 37 22.32 -7.92 15.69
CA ARG A 37 23.27 -7.02 16.37
C ARG A 37 24.69 -7.57 16.31
N MET A 38 24.88 -8.85 16.58
CA MET A 38 26.21 -9.48 16.48
C MET A 38 26.79 -9.35 15.07
N VAL A 39 26.00 -9.61 14.03
CA VAL A 39 26.44 -9.49 12.63
C VAL A 39 26.84 -8.05 12.28
N LEU A 40 26.18 -7.04 12.85
CA LEU A 40 26.54 -5.63 12.64
C LEU A 40 27.87 -5.24 13.33
N GLU A 41 28.23 -5.90 14.43
CA GLU A 41 29.48 -5.69 15.16
C GLU A 41 30.68 -6.40 14.52
N GLU A 42 30.43 -7.46 13.74
CA GLU A 42 31.46 -8.18 13.01
C GLU A 42 32.12 -7.31 11.93
N THR A 43 33.44 -7.47 11.77
CA THR A 43 34.18 -6.77 10.72
C THR A 43 33.78 -7.33 9.35
N PRO A 44 33.21 -6.51 8.44
CA PRO A 44 32.72 -7.01 7.16
C PRO A 44 33.89 -7.42 6.26
N SER A 45 33.87 -8.68 5.84
CA SER A 45 34.86 -9.24 4.92
C SER A 45 34.52 -8.90 3.46
N GLU A 46 33.24 -8.95 3.11
CA GLU A 46 32.77 -8.75 1.74
C GLU A 46 32.74 -7.25 1.34
N PRO A 47 33.01 -6.92 0.07
CA PRO A 47 32.96 -5.53 -0.41
C PRO A 47 31.60 -4.86 -0.23
N LEU A 48 30.50 -5.61 -0.46
CA LEU A 48 29.14 -5.09 -0.26
C LEU A 48 28.89 -4.79 1.22
N ALA A 49 29.24 -5.70 2.12
CA ALA A 49 29.07 -5.52 3.56
C ALA A 49 29.84 -4.31 4.08
N ARG A 50 31.07 -4.07 3.57
CA ARG A 50 31.84 -2.85 3.85
C ARG A 50 31.12 -1.59 3.39
N ALA A 51 30.59 -1.57 2.17
CA ALA A 51 29.83 -0.42 1.66
C ALA A 51 28.53 -0.19 2.46
N MET A 52 27.89 -1.25 2.96
CA MET A 52 26.67 -1.14 3.76
C MET A 52 26.90 -0.51 5.14
N GLN A 53 28.11 -0.53 5.68
CA GLN A 53 28.40 0.11 6.98
C GLN A 53 28.05 1.60 7.00
N ASP A 54 28.29 2.30 5.89
CA ASP A 54 27.97 3.73 5.75
C ASP A 54 26.45 4.01 5.87
N TYR A 55 25.61 2.99 5.68
CA TYR A 55 24.15 3.10 5.63
C TYR A 55 23.47 2.54 6.88
N VAL A 56 24.20 1.98 7.85
CA VAL A 56 23.61 1.40 9.07
C VAL A 56 22.77 2.44 9.83
N GLY A 57 23.22 3.70 9.87
CA GLY A 57 22.47 4.81 10.50
C GLY A 57 21.16 5.18 9.80
N LEU A 58 20.92 4.67 8.58
CA LEU A 58 19.70 4.89 7.79
C LEU A 58 18.66 3.79 7.95
N GLU A 59 18.86 2.81 8.83
CA GLU A 59 17.90 1.71 9.06
C GLU A 59 16.46 2.22 9.25
N ARG A 60 16.28 3.20 10.14
CA ARG A 60 14.99 3.83 10.43
C ARG A 60 14.38 4.57 9.24
N PHE A 61 15.23 5.15 8.39
CA PHE A 61 14.77 5.77 7.15
C PHE A 61 14.22 4.71 6.20
N TRP A 62 14.95 3.61 6.02
CA TRP A 62 14.54 2.51 5.15
C TRP A 62 13.29 1.80 5.65
N GLN A 63 13.13 1.63 6.96
CA GLN A 63 11.88 1.10 7.54
C GLN A 63 10.66 1.95 7.14
N ARG A 64 10.75 3.29 7.32
CA ARG A 64 9.66 4.21 6.96
C ARG A 64 9.42 4.27 5.46
N PHE A 65 10.49 4.31 4.67
CA PHE A 65 10.40 4.32 3.21
C PHE A 65 9.75 3.04 2.67
N ASN A 66 10.18 1.88 3.14
CA ASN A 66 9.66 0.58 2.71
C ASN A 66 8.19 0.43 3.11
N LYS A 67 7.79 0.88 4.31
CA LYS A 67 6.37 0.94 4.70
C LYS A 67 5.56 1.76 3.70
N ALA A 68 5.94 3.02 3.46
CA ALA A 68 5.20 3.89 2.55
C ALA A 68 5.10 3.29 1.14
N LYS A 69 6.14 2.59 0.67
CA LYS A 69 6.13 1.87 -0.62
C LYS A 69 5.19 0.66 -0.63
N LEU A 70 5.13 -0.11 0.45
CA LEU A 70 4.17 -1.21 0.57
C LEU A 70 2.74 -0.68 0.59
N GLU A 71 2.49 0.42 1.30
CA GLU A 71 1.18 1.07 1.37
C GLU A 71 0.75 1.65 0.02
N GLU A 72 1.67 2.29 -0.71
CA GLU A 72 1.44 2.75 -2.09
C GLU A 72 0.97 1.59 -2.97
N LYS A 73 1.66 0.45 -2.92
CA LYS A 73 1.31 -0.74 -3.71
C LYS A 73 -0.02 -1.36 -3.29
N ALA A 74 -0.32 -1.41 -1.99
CA ALA A 74 -1.60 -1.89 -1.49
C ALA A 74 -2.75 -0.99 -1.95
N LEU A 75 -2.57 0.33 -1.93
CA LEU A 75 -3.55 1.31 -2.40
C LEU A 75 -3.79 1.20 -3.91
N GLU A 76 -2.73 1.04 -4.71
CA GLU A 76 -2.85 0.79 -6.16
C GLU A 76 -3.71 -0.43 -6.45
N GLN A 77 -3.46 -1.55 -5.76
CA GLN A 77 -4.24 -2.79 -5.91
C GLN A 77 -5.70 -2.60 -5.50
N ALA A 78 -5.94 -1.98 -4.34
CA ALA A 78 -7.29 -1.70 -3.85
C ALA A 78 -8.08 -0.80 -4.82
N ARG A 79 -7.43 0.24 -5.36
CA ARG A 79 -8.03 1.12 -6.37
C ARG A 79 -8.41 0.35 -7.64
N ALA A 80 -7.52 -0.51 -8.14
CA ALA A 80 -7.80 -1.33 -9.31
C ALA A 80 -8.99 -2.27 -9.08
N ALA A 81 -9.05 -2.93 -7.92
CA ALA A 81 -10.15 -3.80 -7.55
C ALA A 81 -11.49 -3.04 -7.45
N LEU A 82 -11.49 -1.86 -6.81
CA LEU A 82 -12.66 -0.98 -6.71
C LEU A 82 -13.13 -0.50 -8.08
N ALA A 83 -12.21 -0.13 -8.97
CA ALA A 83 -12.55 0.31 -10.33
C ALA A 83 -13.21 -0.82 -11.14
N ASN A 84 -12.66 -2.03 -11.08
CA ASN A 84 -13.24 -3.20 -11.74
C ASN A 84 -14.64 -3.50 -11.19
N ARG A 85 -14.80 -3.52 -9.86
CA ARG A 85 -16.11 -3.76 -9.23
C ARG A 85 -17.13 -2.68 -9.60
N ASN A 86 -16.73 -1.42 -9.67
CA ASN A 86 -17.60 -0.33 -10.10
C ASN A 86 -18.04 -0.49 -11.57
N GLN A 87 -17.11 -0.85 -12.46
CA GLN A 87 -17.42 -1.14 -13.86
C GLN A 87 -18.40 -2.30 -14.00
N HIS A 88 -18.18 -3.39 -13.26
CA HIS A 88 -19.08 -4.54 -13.24
C HIS A 88 -20.49 -4.16 -12.78
N LEU A 89 -20.61 -3.41 -11.68
CA LEU A 89 -21.90 -2.95 -11.16
C LEU A 89 -22.64 -2.05 -12.16
N ARG A 90 -21.92 -1.15 -12.83
CA ARG A 90 -22.50 -0.32 -13.91
C ARG A 90 -23.00 -1.17 -15.07
N GLY A 91 -22.27 -2.21 -15.44
CA GLY A 91 -22.71 -3.17 -16.46
C GLY A 91 -24.00 -3.89 -16.07
N LEU A 92 -24.10 -4.38 -14.83
CA LEU A 92 -25.31 -5.02 -14.31
C LEU A 92 -26.51 -4.05 -14.29
N LEU A 93 -26.30 -2.80 -13.88
CA LEU A 93 -27.33 -1.77 -13.91
C LEU A 93 -27.83 -1.48 -15.34
N GLN A 94 -26.92 -1.40 -16.31
CA GLN A 94 -27.29 -1.20 -17.72
C GLN A 94 -28.12 -2.38 -18.25
N GLN A 95 -27.73 -3.61 -17.95
CA GLN A 95 -28.49 -4.80 -18.34
C GLN A 95 -29.87 -4.83 -17.69
N TYR A 96 -29.97 -4.49 -16.40
CA TYR A 96 -31.26 -4.40 -15.69
C TYR A 96 -32.19 -3.37 -16.33
N LEU A 97 -31.68 -2.16 -16.61
CA LEU A 97 -32.47 -1.09 -17.25
C LEU A 97 -32.91 -1.48 -18.67
N ALA A 98 -32.05 -2.14 -19.44
CA ALA A 98 -32.41 -2.65 -20.77
C ALA A 98 -33.51 -3.72 -20.67
N GLY A 99 -33.39 -4.68 -19.75
CA GLY A 99 -34.40 -5.72 -19.53
C GLY A 99 -35.75 -5.15 -19.05
N ALA A 100 -35.74 -4.14 -18.18
CA ALA A 100 -36.96 -3.45 -17.74
C ALA A 100 -37.62 -2.67 -18.89
N ALA A 101 -36.83 -2.01 -19.74
CA ALA A 101 -37.32 -1.29 -20.91
C ALA A 101 -37.89 -2.23 -21.98
N ILE A 102 -37.32 -3.42 -22.16
CA ILE A 102 -37.84 -4.46 -23.07
C ILE A 102 -39.16 -5.03 -22.53
N ASN A 103 -39.27 -5.28 -21.22
CA ASN A 103 -40.52 -5.74 -20.59
C ASN A 103 -41.68 -4.72 -20.70
N GLN A 104 -41.39 -3.41 -20.78
CA GLN A 104 -42.42 -2.39 -21.04
C GLN A 104 -42.84 -2.32 -22.52
N LYS A 105 -42.02 -2.80 -23.45
CA LYS A 105 -42.30 -2.78 -24.89
C LYS A 105 -43.02 -4.02 -25.41
N VAL A 106 -43.17 -5.08 -24.61
CA VAL A 106 -44.03 -6.22 -24.92
C VAL A 106 -45.45 -5.85 -24.49
N PRO A 107 -46.40 -5.57 -25.40
CA PRO A 107 -47.80 -5.51 -25.03
C PRO A 107 -48.12 -6.88 -24.44
N ARG A 108 -48.66 -6.93 -23.23
CA ARG A 108 -49.28 -8.15 -22.71
C ARG A 108 -50.39 -8.49 -23.71
N GLU A 109 -50.10 -9.39 -24.64
CA GLU A 109 -51.09 -9.88 -25.57
C GLU A 109 -52.28 -10.33 -24.76
N SER A 110 -53.36 -9.60 -24.95
CA SER A 110 -54.68 -9.83 -24.39
C SER A 110 -55.05 -11.29 -24.62
N HIS A 111 -55.09 -12.06 -23.54
CA HIS A 111 -55.75 -13.37 -23.51
C HIS A 111 -57.20 -13.21 -23.97
N PRO A 112 -57.62 -13.86 -25.08
CA PRO A 112 -59.03 -14.08 -25.34
C PRO A 112 -59.49 -15.34 -24.59
N LEU A 113 -60.69 -15.25 -24.05
CA LEU A 113 -61.48 -16.35 -23.48
C LEU A 113 -61.74 -17.47 -24.48
#